data_AF-A0A8C1M8A9-F1
#
_entry.id   AF-A0A8C1M8A9-F1
#
_cell.length_a   1.000
_cell.length_b   1.000
_cell.length_c   1.000
_cell.angle_alpha   90.00
_cell.angle_beta   90.00
_cell.angle_gamma   90.00
#
_symmetry.space_group_name_H-M   'P 1'
#
loop_
_entity.id
_entity.type
_entity.pdbx_description
1 polymer ?
#
loop_
_entity_poly.entity_id
_entity_poly.type
_entity_poly.pdbx_seq_one_letter_code
_entity_poly.pdbx_strand_id
1 'polypeptide(L)'
;LVKTMTTPPQKRVYPKLPVWIVEDHHEVVKHIYRAIGSKHIPMKGIKMVHLDSHPDLLIPVNMPADTVYDKETLFSELSIENWIMPMVYAGHVSHVAWLHPYWAQQIKEGHHSMCVGKDSSTTTIRVTSKDDYFLSDALYVPLDQLENPKELHLNVIRVDPVDSSQKRTHENGQSGAKIRKSTVKEDIGVQLKRDTPCTSSSQPLDGCTASGNGSHTVMQADEGSTNSITERLLAVIEQTDPFILDIDLDFFSCKNPFKEMYTQEECALLQELYSFSRPQQDSDEEELLDCVERRTHQLEDLEAAFAELLEDDGQETVERLAANPRMKSLVRLVHSLKNRTQSPDYEMVHQAGLTCDYSELPHHISSEEEIQQLITAVQLFLEALPKPTIVTISRYISQSIWTSVLCLLLKSTLGSLIFHLCQGELSPSRSMGIFFIM
;
A
#
# COMPACT_ATOMS: atom_id res chain seq x y z
N LEU A 1 -10.79 -49.60 -22.10
CA LEU A 1 -11.06 -48.41 -21.28
C LEU A 1 -10.96 -47.18 -22.18
N VAL A 2 -12.08 -46.48 -22.37
CA VAL A 2 -12.12 -45.22 -23.13
C VAL A 2 -11.40 -44.16 -22.29
N LYS A 3 -10.31 -43.59 -22.82
CA LYS A 3 -9.73 -42.35 -22.30
C LYS A 3 -10.80 -41.27 -22.46
N THR A 4 -11.48 -40.91 -21.39
CA THR A 4 -12.25 -39.68 -21.31
C THR A 4 -11.27 -38.53 -21.50
N MET A 5 -11.24 -37.96 -22.70
CA MET A 5 -10.68 -36.63 -22.93
C MET A 5 -11.57 -35.67 -22.14
N THR A 6 -11.17 -35.34 -20.91
CA THR A 6 -11.76 -34.25 -20.16
C THR A 6 -11.41 -32.96 -20.89
N THR A 7 -12.39 -32.41 -21.61
CA THR A 7 -12.34 -31.05 -22.14
C THR A 7 -11.92 -30.12 -21.00
N PRO A 8 -10.93 -29.23 -21.18
CA PRO A 8 -10.56 -28.29 -20.13
C PRO A 8 -11.81 -27.51 -19.70
N PRO A 9 -12.01 -27.29 -18.39
CA PRO A 9 -13.21 -26.62 -17.91
C PRO A 9 -13.33 -25.25 -18.57
N GLN A 10 -14.45 -25.03 -19.26
CA GLN A 10 -14.69 -23.82 -20.03
C GLN A 10 -14.83 -22.63 -19.08
N LYS A 11 -13.94 -21.64 -19.22
CA LYS A 11 -13.97 -20.37 -18.48
C LYS A 11 -15.33 -19.70 -18.67
N ARG A 12 -15.98 -19.32 -17.57
CA ARG A 12 -17.24 -18.56 -17.63
C ARG A 12 -16.94 -17.07 -17.80
N VAL A 13 -17.84 -16.37 -18.47
CA VAL A 13 -17.74 -14.93 -18.71
C VAL A 13 -19.01 -14.29 -18.16
N TYR A 14 -18.84 -13.16 -17.47
CA TYR A 14 -19.98 -12.39 -17.00
C TYR A 14 -20.65 -11.66 -18.17
N PRO A 15 -22.00 -11.63 -18.24
CA PRO A 15 -22.70 -10.81 -19.24
C PRO A 15 -22.46 -9.31 -19.07
N LYS A 16 -22.21 -8.87 -17.83
CA LYS A 16 -21.80 -7.52 -17.44
C LYS A 16 -20.68 -7.63 -16.43
N LEU A 17 -19.66 -6.78 -16.53
CA LEU A 17 -18.52 -6.80 -15.61
C LEU A 17 -19.00 -6.43 -14.19
N PRO A 18 -18.85 -7.34 -13.20
CA PRO A 18 -19.24 -7.05 -11.83
C PRO A 18 -18.26 -6.08 -11.17
N VAL A 19 -18.83 -5.10 -10.46
CA VAL A 19 -18.11 -4.16 -9.59
C VAL A 19 -18.63 -4.36 -8.17
N TRP A 20 -17.78 -4.83 -7.27
CA TRP A 20 -18.10 -5.03 -5.85
C TRP A 20 -17.55 -3.87 -5.05
N ILE A 21 -18.43 -3.18 -4.31
CA ILE A 21 -18.06 -2.06 -3.46
C ILE A 21 -18.22 -2.50 -2.00
N VAL A 22 -17.12 -2.50 -1.25
CA VAL A 22 -17.04 -2.87 0.17
C VAL A 22 -16.61 -1.67 1.01
N GLU A 23 -16.77 -1.75 2.33
CA GLU A 23 -16.26 -0.72 3.25
C GLU A 23 -14.84 -1.07 3.68
N ASP A 24 -14.65 -2.20 4.37
CA ASP A 24 -13.32 -2.68 4.75
C ASP A 24 -12.68 -3.46 3.60
N HIS A 25 -11.41 -3.20 3.31
CA HIS A 25 -10.75 -3.70 2.11
C HIS A 25 -10.72 -5.22 2.02
N HIS A 26 -10.38 -5.91 3.11
CA HIS A 26 -10.32 -7.37 3.15
C HIS A 26 -11.64 -8.07 2.76
N GLU A 27 -12.79 -7.38 2.88
CA GLU A 27 -14.09 -7.92 2.48
C GLU A 27 -14.18 -8.18 0.96
N VAL A 28 -13.23 -7.68 0.15
CA VAL A 28 -13.12 -8.04 -1.28
C VAL A 28 -12.84 -9.53 -1.48
N VAL A 29 -12.15 -10.20 -0.55
CA VAL A 29 -11.69 -11.59 -0.68
C VAL A 29 -12.86 -12.54 -0.91
N LYS A 30 -13.99 -12.35 -0.24
CA LYS A 30 -15.19 -13.20 -0.42
C LYS A 30 -15.74 -13.14 -1.86
N HIS A 31 -15.62 -11.98 -2.50
CA HIS A 31 -16.08 -11.77 -3.88
C HIS A 31 -15.12 -12.38 -4.88
N ILE A 32 -13.81 -12.26 -4.63
CA ILE A 32 -12.77 -12.90 -5.43
C ILE A 32 -12.91 -14.43 -5.34
N TYR A 33 -13.04 -14.99 -4.14
CA TYR A 33 -13.17 -16.44 -3.93
C TYR A 33 -14.45 -16.98 -4.56
N ARG A 34 -15.55 -16.22 -4.53
CA ARG A 34 -16.77 -16.55 -5.27
C ARG A 34 -16.54 -16.57 -6.78
N ALA A 35 -15.76 -15.64 -7.33
CA ALA A 35 -15.43 -15.59 -8.75
C ALA A 35 -14.53 -16.76 -9.18
N ILE A 36 -13.59 -17.18 -8.32
CA ILE A 36 -12.78 -18.40 -8.48
C ILE A 36 -13.67 -19.65 -8.46
N GLY A 37 -14.46 -19.84 -7.39
CA GLY A 37 -15.33 -21.01 -7.21
C GLY A 37 -16.40 -21.15 -8.29
N SER A 38 -16.87 -20.02 -8.85
CA SER A 38 -17.80 -20.01 -9.99
C SER A 38 -17.13 -20.09 -11.36
N LYS A 39 -15.80 -20.26 -11.42
CA LYS A 39 -14.99 -20.45 -12.64
C LYS A 39 -14.99 -19.27 -13.61
N HIS A 40 -15.18 -18.06 -13.10
CA HIS A 40 -14.99 -16.83 -13.89
C HIS A 40 -13.51 -16.40 -13.87
N ILE A 41 -12.88 -16.53 -12.69
CA ILE A 41 -11.45 -16.37 -12.47
C ILE A 41 -10.80 -17.76 -12.40
N PRO A 42 -9.59 -17.96 -12.96
CA PRO A 42 -8.88 -19.24 -12.85
C PRO A 42 -8.52 -19.56 -11.39
N MET A 43 -8.28 -20.84 -11.12
CA MET A 43 -7.93 -21.31 -9.76
C MET A 43 -6.52 -20.87 -9.32
N LYS A 44 -5.61 -20.62 -10.26
CA LYS A 44 -4.19 -20.30 -10.01
C LYS A 44 -3.69 -19.32 -11.06
N GLY A 45 -2.57 -18.66 -10.79
CA GLY A 45 -1.93 -17.76 -11.74
C GLY A 45 -2.70 -16.46 -11.94
N ILE A 46 -3.49 -16.04 -10.94
CA ILE A 46 -4.26 -14.79 -11.00
C ILE A 46 -3.29 -13.62 -10.97
N LYS A 47 -3.58 -12.63 -11.83
CA LYS A 47 -2.92 -11.33 -11.89
C LYS A 47 -3.84 -10.28 -11.27
N MET A 48 -3.28 -9.35 -10.50
CA MET A 48 -4.03 -8.29 -9.84
C MET A 48 -3.39 -6.94 -10.13
N VAL A 49 -4.21 -5.95 -10.47
CA VAL A 49 -3.84 -4.53 -10.49
C VAL A 49 -4.52 -3.91 -9.28
N HIS A 50 -3.74 -3.41 -8.33
CA HIS A 50 -4.21 -2.89 -7.04
C HIS A 50 -3.81 -1.42 -6.94
N LEU A 51 -4.79 -0.53 -6.88
CA LEU A 51 -4.60 0.91 -6.75
C LEU A 51 -4.88 1.29 -5.30
N ASP A 52 -3.84 1.70 -4.57
CA ASP A 52 -3.95 2.04 -3.16
C ASP A 52 -2.74 2.88 -2.72
N SER A 53 -2.90 3.67 -1.66
CA SER A 53 -1.77 4.25 -0.93
C SER A 53 -0.99 3.21 -0.11
N HIS A 54 -1.57 2.07 0.22
CA HIS A 54 -0.95 0.98 0.98
C HIS A 54 -0.71 -0.27 0.11
N PRO A 55 0.28 -1.12 0.39
CA PRO A 55 0.49 -2.33 -0.41
C PRO A 55 -0.50 -3.48 -0.13
N ASP A 56 -1.06 -3.52 1.09
CA ASP A 56 -1.85 -4.63 1.65
C ASP A 56 -1.20 -6.02 1.57
N LEU A 57 0.13 -6.03 1.71
CA LEU A 57 0.96 -7.24 1.62
C LEU A 57 1.45 -7.73 2.99
N LEU A 58 0.92 -7.22 4.11
CA LEU A 58 1.26 -7.78 5.41
C LEU A 58 0.64 -9.17 5.59
N ILE A 59 1.09 -9.86 6.63
CA ILE A 59 0.65 -11.21 7.00
C ILE A 59 0.33 -11.19 8.49
N PRO A 60 -0.80 -11.77 8.93
CA PRO A 60 -1.05 -11.93 10.36
C PRO A 60 0.02 -12.85 10.95
N VAL A 61 0.92 -12.29 11.77
CA VAL A 61 2.18 -12.94 12.20
C VAL A 61 1.96 -14.25 12.97
N ASN A 62 0.85 -14.35 13.70
CA ASN A 62 0.51 -15.50 14.54
C ASN A 62 -0.55 -16.43 13.91
N MET A 63 -1.11 -16.09 12.74
CA MET A 63 -2.07 -16.96 12.07
C MET A 63 -1.37 -18.22 11.53
N PRO A 64 -1.80 -19.44 11.93
CA PRO A 64 -1.27 -20.67 11.37
C PRO A 64 -1.47 -20.72 9.86
N ALA A 65 -0.45 -21.18 9.12
CA ALA A 65 -0.49 -21.20 7.66
C ALA A 65 -1.55 -22.14 7.09
N ASP A 66 -2.14 -23.05 7.87
CA ASP A 66 -3.20 -23.93 7.37
C ASP A 66 -4.59 -23.28 7.46
N THR A 67 -4.73 -22.16 8.19
CA THR A 67 -5.97 -21.37 8.33
C THR A 67 -6.51 -20.89 6.98
N VAL A 68 -5.63 -20.63 6.01
CA VAL A 68 -5.98 -20.19 4.66
C VAL A 68 -6.85 -21.18 3.88
N TYR A 69 -6.91 -22.44 4.32
CA TYR A 69 -7.78 -23.46 3.74
C TYR A 69 -9.12 -23.61 4.46
N ASP A 70 -9.30 -22.96 5.62
CA ASP A 70 -10.60 -22.81 6.28
C ASP A 70 -11.16 -21.43 5.96
N LYS A 71 -12.23 -21.39 5.17
CA LYS A 71 -12.82 -20.14 4.69
C LYS A 71 -13.30 -19.24 5.83
N GLU A 72 -13.97 -19.79 6.83
CA GLU A 72 -14.61 -18.96 7.87
C GLU A 72 -13.56 -18.46 8.85
N THR A 73 -12.61 -19.31 9.24
CA THR A 73 -11.48 -18.89 10.08
C THR A 73 -10.58 -17.91 9.34
N LEU A 74 -10.25 -18.14 8.07
CA LEU A 74 -9.47 -17.17 7.31
C LEU A 74 -10.12 -15.80 7.34
N PHE A 75 -11.42 -15.71 7.04
CA PHE A 75 -12.11 -14.42 6.97
C PHE A 75 -12.16 -13.69 8.31
N SER A 76 -12.10 -14.39 9.45
CA SER A 76 -12.03 -13.74 10.77
C SER A 76 -10.62 -13.24 11.13
N GLU A 77 -9.57 -13.75 10.49
CA GLU A 77 -8.17 -13.36 10.74
C GLU A 77 -7.68 -12.27 9.78
N LEU A 78 -8.46 -11.94 8.73
CA LEU A 78 -8.08 -10.89 7.79
C LEU A 78 -8.42 -9.50 8.33
N SER A 79 -7.53 -8.57 8.03
CA SER A 79 -7.71 -7.13 8.21
C SER A 79 -7.34 -6.40 6.92
N ILE A 80 -7.62 -5.10 6.88
CA ILE A 80 -7.47 -4.24 5.71
C ILE A 80 -6.06 -4.27 5.10
N GLU A 81 -5.02 -4.54 5.89
CA GLU A 81 -3.61 -4.49 5.47
C GLU A 81 -3.00 -5.84 5.07
N ASN A 82 -3.71 -6.97 5.26
CA ASN A 82 -3.08 -8.30 5.27
C ASN A 82 -3.79 -9.37 4.41
N TRP A 83 -4.65 -8.94 3.49
CA TRP A 83 -5.58 -9.85 2.79
C TRP A 83 -5.02 -10.46 1.50
N ILE A 84 -4.02 -9.85 0.86
CA ILE A 84 -3.46 -10.32 -0.42
C ILE A 84 -2.59 -11.56 -0.23
N MET A 85 -1.66 -11.54 0.74
CA MET A 85 -0.66 -12.60 0.94
C MET A 85 -1.26 -13.98 1.28
N PRO A 86 -2.33 -14.08 2.07
CA PRO A 86 -3.08 -15.33 2.24
C PRO A 86 -3.55 -15.95 0.91
N MET A 87 -3.99 -15.13 -0.06
CA MET A 87 -4.39 -15.63 -1.38
C MET A 87 -3.20 -16.10 -2.24
N VAL A 88 -2.03 -15.48 -2.05
CA VAL A 88 -0.77 -15.91 -2.68
C VAL A 88 -0.36 -17.27 -2.15
N TYR A 89 -0.34 -17.45 -0.83
CA TYR A 89 0.01 -18.73 -0.21
C TYR A 89 -0.98 -19.85 -0.57
N ALA A 90 -2.29 -19.54 -0.65
CA ALA A 90 -3.30 -20.45 -1.19
C ALA A 90 -3.07 -20.86 -2.66
N GLY A 91 -2.14 -20.18 -3.35
CA GLY A 91 -1.73 -20.46 -4.73
C GLY A 91 -2.66 -19.84 -5.78
N HIS A 92 -3.52 -18.91 -5.38
CA HIS A 92 -4.45 -18.23 -6.27
C HIS A 92 -3.76 -17.10 -7.04
N VAL A 93 -3.16 -16.16 -6.31
CA VAL A 93 -2.47 -14.97 -6.86
C VAL A 93 -0.99 -15.28 -7.05
N SER A 94 -0.43 -14.78 -8.16
CA SER A 94 1.00 -14.94 -8.50
C SER A 94 1.66 -13.64 -8.94
N HIS A 95 0.86 -12.66 -9.34
CA HIS A 95 1.33 -11.36 -9.80
C HIS A 95 0.46 -10.26 -9.22
N VAL A 96 1.10 -9.26 -8.62
CA VAL A 96 0.46 -8.04 -8.15
C VAL A 96 1.19 -6.87 -8.79
N ALA A 97 0.45 -5.99 -9.47
CA ALA A 97 0.92 -4.67 -9.85
C ALA A 97 0.30 -3.67 -8.88
N TRP A 98 1.08 -3.23 -7.91
CA TRP A 98 0.67 -2.20 -6.96
C TRP A 98 0.94 -0.82 -7.58
N LEU A 99 -0.14 -0.12 -7.89
CA LEU A 99 -0.13 1.23 -8.39
C LEU A 99 -0.34 2.18 -7.23
N HIS A 100 0.70 2.93 -6.89
CA HIS A 100 0.68 3.83 -5.74
C HIS A 100 0.86 5.28 -6.17
N PRO A 101 0.24 6.23 -5.47
CA PRO A 101 0.46 7.65 -5.70
C PRO A 101 1.84 8.09 -5.19
N TYR A 102 2.30 9.27 -5.60
CA TYR A 102 3.65 9.77 -5.31
C TYR A 102 3.98 9.96 -3.81
N TRP A 103 2.96 10.01 -2.94
CA TRP A 103 3.13 10.15 -1.50
C TRP A 103 3.27 8.81 -0.76
N ALA A 104 2.95 7.69 -1.41
CA ALA A 104 3.06 6.36 -0.85
C ALA A 104 4.41 5.73 -1.24
N GLN A 105 5.27 5.45 -0.26
CA GLN A 105 6.65 4.99 -0.50
C GLN A 105 7.05 3.82 0.42
N GLN A 106 6.07 2.99 0.83
CA GLN A 106 6.29 1.87 1.74
C GLN A 106 7.16 0.76 1.14
N ILE A 107 7.04 0.51 -0.17
CA ILE A 107 7.93 -0.40 -0.91
C ILE A 107 8.54 0.39 -2.07
N LYS A 108 9.82 0.16 -2.34
CA LYS A 108 10.56 0.82 -3.42
C LYS A 108 9.97 0.48 -4.79
N GLU A 109 9.92 1.43 -5.71
CA GLU A 109 9.48 1.21 -7.09
C GLU A 109 10.35 0.17 -7.81
N GLY A 110 9.73 -0.63 -8.67
CA GLY A 110 10.41 -1.65 -9.47
C GLY A 110 9.77 -3.04 -9.40
N HIS A 111 10.50 -4.02 -9.91
CA HIS A 111 10.11 -5.42 -9.86
C HIS A 111 10.75 -6.11 -8.67
N HIS A 112 9.91 -6.80 -7.89
CA HIS A 112 10.28 -7.58 -6.73
C HIS A 112 9.80 -9.02 -6.92
N SER A 113 10.63 -9.98 -6.55
CA SER A 113 10.27 -11.41 -6.59
C SER A 113 10.56 -12.03 -5.25
N MET A 114 9.57 -12.75 -4.72
CA MET A 114 9.64 -13.37 -3.41
C MET A 114 8.87 -14.69 -3.40
N CYS A 115 9.19 -15.56 -2.46
CA CYS A 115 8.39 -16.73 -2.16
C CYS A 115 7.60 -16.50 -0.87
N VAL A 116 6.34 -16.95 -0.87
CA VAL A 116 5.46 -17.00 0.30
C VAL A 116 5.23 -18.45 0.66
N GLY A 117 5.48 -18.82 1.90
CA GLY A 117 5.43 -20.21 2.33
C GLY A 117 5.08 -20.34 3.81
N LYS A 118 4.90 -21.58 4.25
CA LYS A 118 4.75 -21.90 5.66
C LYS A 118 6.14 -22.06 6.25
N ASP A 119 6.46 -21.29 7.26
CA ASP A 119 7.70 -21.47 7.98
C ASP A 119 7.66 -22.79 8.77
N SER A 120 8.68 -23.63 8.57
CA SER A 120 8.83 -24.92 9.25
C SER A 120 8.96 -24.82 10.77
N SER A 121 9.40 -23.67 11.30
CA SER A 121 9.62 -23.49 12.74
C SER A 121 8.38 -22.99 13.48
N THR A 122 7.74 -21.94 12.96
CA THR A 122 6.56 -21.29 13.58
C THR A 122 5.23 -21.84 13.07
N THR A 123 5.22 -22.53 11.93
CA THR A 123 4.01 -23.01 11.21
C THR A 123 3.10 -21.90 10.66
N THR A 124 3.54 -20.64 10.70
CA THR A 124 2.83 -19.46 10.19
C THR A 124 3.32 -19.09 8.78
N ILE A 125 2.65 -18.15 8.11
CA ILE A 125 3.04 -17.71 6.77
C ILE A 125 4.22 -16.73 6.89
N ARG A 126 5.26 -16.92 6.08
CA ARG A 126 6.44 -16.05 5.99
C ARG A 126 6.86 -15.83 4.54
N VAL A 127 7.76 -14.87 4.32
CA VAL A 127 8.21 -14.47 2.98
C VAL A 127 9.72 -14.46 2.87
N THR A 128 10.24 -14.58 1.64
CA THR A 128 11.69 -14.44 1.38
C THR A 128 12.09 -13.02 0.97
N SER A 129 11.18 -12.05 1.01
CA SER A 129 11.52 -10.68 0.62
C SER A 129 12.41 -10.00 1.66
N LYS A 130 13.43 -9.30 1.17
CA LYS A 130 14.38 -8.52 1.98
C LYS A 130 13.99 -7.04 2.06
N ASP A 131 12.84 -6.65 1.51
CA ASP A 131 12.38 -5.27 1.60
C ASP A 131 12.10 -4.89 3.06
N ASP A 132 12.43 -3.65 3.42
CA ASP A 132 12.20 -3.12 4.78
C ASP A 132 10.74 -3.32 5.23
N TYR A 133 9.77 -3.28 4.29
CA TYR A 133 8.35 -3.53 4.53
C TYR A 133 8.04 -4.90 5.16
N PHE A 134 8.81 -5.95 4.85
CA PHE A 134 8.61 -7.27 5.45
C PHE A 134 9.53 -7.50 6.64
N LEU A 135 10.69 -6.85 6.66
CA LEU A 135 11.63 -6.92 7.78
C LEU A 135 11.11 -6.20 9.02
N SER A 136 10.36 -5.11 8.84
CA SER A 136 9.72 -4.35 9.90
C SER A 136 8.82 -5.20 10.77
N ASP A 137 8.11 -6.15 10.15
CA ASP A 137 7.13 -7.02 10.80
C ASP A 137 7.71 -8.41 11.07
N ALA A 138 9.04 -8.56 10.97
CA ALA A 138 9.75 -9.82 11.19
C ALA A 138 9.23 -10.99 10.33
N LEU A 139 8.80 -10.71 9.08
CA LEU A 139 8.20 -11.68 8.18
C LEU A 139 9.20 -12.45 7.30
N TYR A 140 10.47 -12.02 7.28
CA TYR A 140 11.50 -12.66 6.45
C TYR A 140 11.97 -14.00 7.03
N VAL A 141 12.04 -15.01 6.17
CA VAL A 141 12.79 -16.26 6.40
C VAL A 141 13.51 -16.71 5.12
N PRO A 142 14.62 -17.47 5.25
CA PRO A 142 15.28 -18.11 4.12
C PRO A 142 14.37 -19.10 3.37
N LEU A 143 14.62 -19.29 2.07
CA LEU A 143 13.80 -20.13 1.21
C LEU A 143 13.78 -21.60 1.65
N ASP A 144 14.88 -22.11 2.19
CA ASP A 144 15.00 -23.51 2.63
C ASP A 144 14.23 -23.80 3.93
N GLN A 145 13.78 -22.76 4.65
CA GLN A 145 12.90 -22.85 5.82
C GLN A 145 11.41 -22.81 5.45
N LEU A 146 11.08 -22.50 4.18
CA LEU A 146 9.71 -22.46 3.69
C LEU A 146 9.23 -23.82 3.17
N GLU A 147 8.14 -24.28 3.75
CA GLU A 147 7.32 -25.35 3.22
C GLU A 147 6.31 -24.82 2.19
N ASN A 148 6.09 -25.59 1.12
CA ASN A 148 5.13 -25.27 0.05
C ASN A 148 5.26 -23.87 -0.56
N PRO A 149 6.47 -23.37 -0.89
CA PRO A 149 6.66 -21.99 -1.35
C PRO A 149 5.81 -21.70 -2.61
N LYS A 150 5.30 -20.47 -2.68
CA LYS A 150 4.55 -19.90 -3.80
C LYS A 150 5.25 -18.64 -4.25
N GLU A 151 5.61 -18.59 -5.53
CA GLU A 151 6.26 -17.43 -6.11
C GLU A 151 5.25 -16.29 -6.30
N LEU A 152 5.66 -15.09 -5.89
CA LEU A 152 4.97 -13.83 -6.11
C LEU A 152 5.89 -12.87 -6.85
N HIS A 153 5.39 -12.33 -7.96
CA HIS A 153 5.99 -11.19 -8.64
C HIS A 153 5.20 -9.92 -8.32
N LEU A 154 5.85 -8.98 -7.65
CA LEU A 154 5.32 -7.68 -7.31
C LEU A 154 5.94 -6.63 -8.23
N ASN A 155 5.10 -5.83 -8.89
CA ASN A 155 5.52 -4.65 -9.64
C ASN A 155 4.99 -3.42 -8.91
N VAL A 156 5.90 -2.62 -8.36
CA VAL A 156 5.58 -1.38 -7.65
C VAL A 156 5.73 -0.23 -8.64
N ILE A 157 4.60 0.42 -8.94
CA ILE A 157 4.49 1.38 -10.03
C ILE A 157 3.89 2.68 -9.49
N ARG A 158 4.71 3.74 -9.49
CA ARG A 158 4.24 5.08 -9.16
C ARG A 158 3.30 5.63 -10.22
N VAL A 159 2.22 6.29 -9.79
CA VAL A 159 1.28 7.01 -10.63
C VAL A 159 1.31 8.50 -10.27
N ASP A 160 1.64 9.33 -11.26
CA ASP A 160 1.61 10.78 -11.09
C ASP A 160 0.27 11.38 -11.60
N PRO A 161 -0.22 12.46 -10.97
CA PRO A 161 -1.36 13.22 -11.48
C PRO A 161 -1.11 13.74 -12.90
N VAL A 162 -2.06 13.52 -13.82
CA VAL A 162 -1.92 13.98 -15.20
C VAL A 162 -2.44 15.39 -15.36
N ASP A 163 -1.64 16.25 -16.01
CA ASP A 163 -2.09 17.57 -16.41
C ASP A 163 -3.29 17.48 -17.36
N SER A 164 -4.38 18.16 -17.01
CA SER A 164 -5.64 18.20 -17.77
C SER A 164 -5.49 18.74 -19.21
N SER A 165 -4.33 19.31 -19.55
CA SER A 165 -3.98 19.72 -20.91
C SER A 165 -3.66 18.55 -21.86
N GLN A 166 -3.23 17.39 -21.34
CA GLN A 166 -2.84 16.22 -22.15
C GLN A 166 -4.04 15.51 -22.81
N LYS A 167 -5.25 15.62 -22.24
CA LYS A 167 -6.49 15.12 -22.86
C LYS A 167 -6.80 15.79 -24.20
N ARG A 168 -6.39 17.05 -24.41
CA ARG A 168 -6.68 17.80 -25.65
C ARG A 168 -5.84 17.34 -26.85
N THR A 169 -4.75 16.63 -26.64
CA THR A 169 -3.87 16.17 -27.72
C THR A 169 -4.38 14.92 -28.44
N HIS A 170 -5.17 14.07 -27.76
CA HIS A 170 -5.76 12.87 -28.37
C HIS A 170 -7.07 13.15 -29.12
N GLU A 171 -7.84 14.17 -28.74
CA GLU A 171 -9.09 14.53 -29.43
C GLU A 171 -8.88 15.41 -30.68
N ASN A 172 -7.73 16.08 -30.81
CA ASN A 172 -7.46 17.03 -31.90
C ASN A 172 -6.43 16.54 -32.92
N GLY A 173 -6.43 15.23 -33.21
CA GLY A 173 -5.73 14.62 -34.34
C GLY A 173 -6.32 15.01 -35.71
N GLN A 174 -6.49 16.30 -35.99
CA GLN A 174 -6.61 16.83 -37.35
C GLN A 174 -5.51 17.88 -37.58
N SER A 175 -4.51 17.42 -38.34
CA SER A 175 -3.51 18.15 -39.10
C SER A 175 -3.64 19.68 -39.11
N GLY A 176 -2.64 20.33 -38.51
CA GLY A 176 -2.41 21.76 -38.66
C GLY A 176 -0.92 22.08 -38.57
N ALA A 177 -0.15 21.75 -39.60
CA ALA A 177 1.23 22.20 -39.74
C ALA A 177 1.29 23.73 -39.69
N LYS A 178 1.92 24.30 -38.64
CA LYS A 178 2.37 25.69 -38.64
C LYS A 178 3.85 25.79 -38.27
N ILE A 179 4.61 25.97 -39.35
CA ILE A 179 5.99 26.43 -39.41
C ILE A 179 6.23 27.59 -38.43
N ARG A 180 7.20 27.43 -37.52
CA ARG A 180 7.67 28.51 -36.64
C ARG A 180 8.84 29.21 -37.32
N LYS A 181 8.61 30.44 -37.79
CA LYS A 181 9.66 31.32 -38.33
C LYS A 181 10.49 31.89 -37.17
N SER A 182 11.80 31.68 -37.27
CA SER A 182 12.85 32.34 -36.51
C SER A 182 12.83 33.86 -36.75
N THR A 183 12.87 34.65 -35.67
CA THR A 183 13.34 36.04 -35.77
C THR A 183 14.23 36.34 -34.56
N VAL A 184 15.51 36.53 -34.85
CA VAL A 184 16.53 37.11 -33.97
C VAL A 184 16.27 38.62 -33.90
N LYS A 185 16.31 39.22 -32.70
CA LYS A 185 16.80 40.60 -32.51
C LYS A 185 17.43 40.77 -31.12
N GLU A 186 18.61 41.38 -31.16
CA GLU A 186 19.49 41.81 -30.09
C GLU A 186 18.98 43.07 -29.36
N ASP A 187 19.09 43.00 -28.02
CA ASP A 187 19.82 43.88 -27.10
C ASP A 187 19.37 45.32 -26.75
N ILE A 188 19.84 45.72 -25.55
CA ILE A 188 19.90 47.02 -24.85
C ILE A 188 18.85 47.21 -23.73
N GLY A 189 19.35 47.15 -22.49
CA GLY A 189 18.57 47.31 -21.24
C GLY A 189 18.55 48.72 -20.65
N VAL A 190 17.80 48.89 -19.55
CA VAL A 190 17.98 49.93 -18.53
C VAL A 190 17.39 49.42 -17.20
N GLN A 191 18.13 49.69 -16.13
CA GLN A 191 17.91 49.37 -14.72
C GLN A 191 17.06 50.47 -14.03
N LEU A 192 16.07 50.14 -13.20
CA LEU A 192 15.59 51.05 -12.13
C LEU A 192 14.77 50.33 -11.04
N LYS A 193 15.16 50.62 -9.79
CA LYS A 193 14.64 50.13 -8.50
C LYS A 193 13.29 50.73 -8.11
N ARG A 194 12.52 50.05 -7.24
CA ARG A 194 11.96 50.58 -5.97
C ARG A 194 11.24 49.51 -5.12
N ASP A 195 11.80 49.32 -3.93
CA ASP A 195 11.24 49.28 -2.56
C ASP A 195 10.15 48.29 -2.07
N THR A 196 10.53 47.65 -0.94
CA THR A 196 9.95 46.71 0.07
C THR A 196 8.68 47.25 0.81
N PRO A 197 7.97 46.54 1.76
CA PRO A 197 8.46 45.58 2.79
C PRO A 197 7.60 44.36 3.25
N CYS A 198 8.30 43.39 3.88
CA CYS A 198 7.92 42.46 4.98
C CYS A 198 6.70 41.52 4.83
N THR A 199 6.74 40.22 5.15
CA THR A 199 7.06 39.61 6.46
C THR A 199 7.50 38.15 6.35
N SER A 200 8.33 37.76 7.32
CA SER A 200 8.98 36.48 7.60
C SER A 200 8.04 35.29 7.91
N SER A 201 8.30 34.13 7.32
CA SER A 201 8.21 32.85 8.02
C SER A 201 9.44 31.99 7.71
N SER A 202 9.96 31.40 8.78
CA SER A 202 11.24 30.70 8.88
C SER A 202 11.11 29.23 8.49
N GLN A 203 11.96 28.80 7.55
CA GLN A 203 12.24 27.39 7.24
C GLN A 203 13.24 26.81 8.25
N PRO A 204 13.25 25.48 8.51
CA PRO A 204 14.39 24.80 9.09
C PRO A 204 15.43 24.41 8.03
N LEU A 205 16.67 24.35 8.50
CA LEU A 205 17.94 24.27 7.77
C LEU A 205 18.41 22.85 7.40
N ASP A 206 19.21 22.84 6.34
CA ASP A 206 19.96 21.74 5.69
C ASP A 206 21.03 21.00 6.52
N GLY A 207 21.38 19.80 6.02
CA GLY A 207 22.73 19.21 6.01
C GLY A 207 22.65 17.77 5.46
N CYS A 208 23.39 17.30 4.44
CA CYS A 208 24.74 17.60 3.97
C CYS A 208 24.87 17.59 2.43
N THR A 209 25.72 18.48 1.91
CA THR A 209 26.22 18.49 0.54
C THR A 209 27.63 17.89 0.48
N ALA A 210 27.86 16.97 -0.45
CA ALA A 210 29.19 16.68 -0.99
C ALA A 210 29.20 17.09 -2.47
N SER A 211 30.03 18.07 -2.80
CA SER A 211 30.18 18.64 -4.14
C SER A 211 31.08 17.74 -4.99
N GLY A 212 30.56 17.29 -6.13
CA GLY A 212 31.32 16.63 -7.20
C GLY A 212 30.80 17.11 -8.55
N ASN A 213 31.52 18.02 -9.19
CA ASN A 213 31.25 18.51 -10.54
C ASN A 213 31.33 17.35 -11.54
N GLY A 214 30.19 16.96 -12.11
CA GLY A 214 30.10 16.08 -13.27
C GLY A 214 28.92 16.52 -14.13
N SER A 215 29.21 17.09 -15.30
CA SER A 215 28.20 17.36 -16.33
C SER A 215 27.70 16.02 -16.87
N HIS A 216 26.57 15.57 -16.35
CA HIS A 216 25.76 14.52 -16.96
C HIS A 216 24.31 15.00 -16.98
N THR A 217 23.87 15.40 -18.17
CA THR A 217 22.46 15.57 -18.52
C THR A 217 21.78 14.19 -18.42
N VAL A 218 21.34 13.84 -17.22
CA VAL A 218 20.41 12.72 -17.04
C VAL A 218 19.04 13.26 -17.38
N MET A 219 18.51 12.85 -18.54
CA MET A 219 17.08 12.98 -18.80
C MET A 219 16.38 12.16 -17.72
N GLN A 220 15.72 12.81 -16.75
CA GLN A 220 14.80 12.10 -15.87
C GLN A 220 13.73 11.49 -16.78
N ALA A 221 13.71 10.16 -16.83
CA ALA A 221 12.68 9.43 -17.55
C ALA A 221 11.34 9.71 -16.86
N ASP A 222 10.30 9.86 -17.67
CA ASP A 222 8.91 10.12 -17.32
C ASP A 222 8.27 8.88 -16.66
N GLU A 223 8.87 8.38 -15.57
CA GLU A 223 8.57 7.05 -15.01
C GLU A 223 7.15 6.92 -14.46
N GLY A 224 6.54 8.01 -13.98
CA GLY A 224 5.16 8.04 -13.48
C GLY A 224 4.10 8.40 -14.53
N SER A 225 4.49 8.54 -15.81
CA SER A 225 3.57 8.86 -16.89
C SER A 225 2.72 7.67 -17.32
N THR A 226 1.51 7.97 -17.78
CA THR A 226 0.50 6.97 -18.16
C THR A 226 0.99 6.01 -19.25
N ASN A 227 1.84 6.46 -20.17
CA ASN A 227 2.44 5.59 -21.18
C ASN A 227 3.40 4.58 -20.54
N SER A 228 4.26 5.03 -19.63
CA SER A 228 5.21 4.15 -18.94
C SER A 228 4.48 3.15 -18.03
N ILE A 229 3.44 3.60 -17.32
CA ILE A 229 2.57 2.75 -16.51
C ILE A 229 1.92 1.66 -17.39
N THR A 230 1.38 2.06 -18.54
CA THR A 230 0.74 1.13 -19.49
C THR A 230 1.72 0.07 -19.99
N GLU A 231 2.93 0.46 -20.37
CA GLU A 231 3.97 -0.47 -20.81
C GLU A 231 4.34 -1.48 -19.72
N ARG A 232 4.52 -1.02 -18.48
CA ARG A 232 4.81 -1.90 -17.33
C ARG A 232 3.66 -2.86 -17.03
N LEU A 233 2.42 -2.38 -17.07
CA LEU A 233 1.24 -3.22 -16.83
C LEU A 233 1.05 -4.25 -17.94
N LEU A 234 1.25 -3.89 -19.20
CA LEU A 234 1.17 -4.82 -20.33
C LEU A 234 2.33 -5.83 -20.38
N ALA A 235 3.47 -5.51 -19.75
CA ALA A 235 4.55 -6.48 -19.55
C ALA A 235 4.16 -7.59 -18.55
N VAL A 236 3.20 -7.32 -17.66
CA VAL A 236 2.71 -8.26 -16.66
C VAL A 236 1.41 -8.93 -17.10
N ILE A 237 0.50 -8.19 -17.74
CA ILE A 237 -0.86 -8.62 -18.10
C ILE A 237 -0.95 -8.76 -19.61
N GLU A 238 -1.00 -10.00 -20.09
CA GLU A 238 -1.20 -10.26 -21.51
C GLU A 238 -2.64 -9.95 -21.91
N GLN A 239 -2.86 -9.67 -23.20
CA GLN A 239 -4.17 -9.25 -23.73
C GLN A 239 -5.32 -10.23 -23.42
N THR A 240 -5.01 -11.52 -23.22
CA THR A 240 -5.99 -12.58 -22.95
C THR A 240 -6.11 -12.95 -21.47
N ASP A 241 -5.29 -12.37 -20.61
CA ASP A 241 -5.22 -12.78 -19.22
C ASP A 241 -6.45 -12.32 -18.43
N PRO A 242 -7.05 -13.22 -17.63
CA PRO A 242 -7.92 -12.77 -16.56
C PRO A 242 -7.09 -12.05 -15.50
N PHE A 243 -7.48 -10.83 -15.18
CA PHE A 243 -6.96 -10.12 -14.01
C PHE A 243 -8.09 -9.51 -13.17
N ILE A 244 -7.75 -9.20 -11.93
CA ILE A 244 -8.57 -8.47 -10.97
C ILE A 244 -8.11 -7.01 -11.00
N LEU A 245 -9.06 -6.08 -11.14
CA LEU A 245 -8.81 -4.66 -10.87
C LEU A 245 -9.36 -4.34 -9.48
N ASP A 246 -8.48 -4.01 -8.56
CA ASP A 246 -8.79 -3.62 -7.20
C ASP A 246 -8.43 -2.15 -6.97
N ILE A 247 -9.33 -1.41 -6.34
CA ILE A 247 -9.19 0.04 -6.14
C ILE A 247 -9.60 0.38 -4.72
N ASP A 248 -8.66 0.78 -3.87
CA ASP A 248 -8.98 1.53 -2.66
C ASP A 248 -9.05 3.03 -3.00
N LEU A 249 -9.95 3.74 -2.33
CA LEU A 249 -10.07 5.18 -2.51
C LEU A 249 -8.95 5.95 -1.81
N ASP A 250 -8.20 5.35 -0.90
CA ASP A 250 -6.99 5.92 -0.32
C ASP A 250 -5.92 6.18 -1.38
N PHE A 251 -5.98 5.52 -2.55
CA PHE A 251 -5.18 5.90 -3.72
C PHE A 251 -5.36 7.38 -4.14
N PHE A 252 -6.57 7.93 -4.00
CA PHE A 252 -6.89 9.28 -4.44
C PHE A 252 -6.70 10.33 -3.35
N SER A 253 -6.80 9.94 -2.08
CA SER A 253 -6.57 10.80 -0.92
C SER A 253 -6.48 9.91 0.32
N CYS A 254 -5.34 9.89 0.99
CA CYS A 254 -5.10 9.04 2.15
C CYS A 254 -4.96 9.87 3.42
N LYS A 255 -5.56 9.39 4.51
CA LYS A 255 -5.45 10.03 5.82
C LYS A 255 -4.93 9.05 6.85
N ASN A 256 -3.65 9.18 7.23
CA ASN A 256 -3.14 8.57 8.45
C ASN A 256 -3.96 9.05 9.68
N PRO A 257 -4.72 8.18 10.35
CA PRO A 257 -5.59 8.56 11.46
C PRO A 257 -4.79 8.89 12.74
N PHE A 258 -3.61 8.29 12.93
CA PHE A 258 -2.77 8.50 14.11
C PHE A 258 -2.24 9.94 14.22
N LYS A 259 -2.06 10.63 13.09
CA LYS A 259 -1.68 12.06 13.04
C LYS A 259 -2.72 12.99 13.67
N GLU A 260 -3.98 12.55 13.82
CA GLU A 260 -5.01 13.31 14.51
C GLU A 260 -5.16 12.90 15.98
N MET A 261 -4.79 11.67 16.31
CA MET A 261 -4.91 11.15 17.68
C MET A 261 -3.75 11.62 18.56
N TYR A 262 -2.53 11.56 18.04
CA TYR A 262 -1.31 11.78 18.79
C TYR A 262 -0.62 13.10 18.39
N THR A 263 0.06 13.70 19.36
CA THR A 263 0.88 14.89 19.12
C THR A 263 2.16 14.54 18.38
N GLN A 264 2.79 15.54 17.79
CA GLN A 264 4.12 15.36 17.17
C GLN A 264 5.17 14.83 18.14
N GLU A 265 5.10 15.21 19.43
CA GLU A 265 6.00 14.67 20.46
C GLU A 265 5.73 13.17 20.70
N GLU A 266 4.47 12.78 20.85
CA GLU A 266 4.08 11.38 21.05
C GLU A 266 4.46 10.52 19.84
N CYS A 267 4.24 10.99 18.62
CA CYS A 267 4.69 10.29 17.41
C CYS A 267 6.22 10.13 17.36
N ALA A 268 6.99 11.16 17.77
CA ALA A 268 8.45 11.06 17.82
C ALA A 268 8.93 10.05 18.88
N LEU A 269 8.24 9.98 20.03
CA LEU A 269 8.53 9.00 21.08
C LEU A 269 8.18 7.57 20.64
N LEU A 270 7.06 7.39 19.93
CA LEU A 270 6.70 6.12 19.31
C LEU A 270 7.74 5.71 18.27
N GLN A 271 8.16 6.62 17.38
CA GLN A 271 9.23 6.35 16.44
C GLN A 271 10.53 5.94 17.14
N GLU A 272 10.89 6.59 18.25
CA GLU A 272 12.07 6.19 19.04
C GLU A 272 11.93 4.75 19.58
N LEU A 273 10.77 4.39 20.14
CA LEU A 273 10.52 3.06 20.70
C LEU A 273 10.51 1.94 19.64
N TYR A 274 9.89 2.20 18.49
CA TYR A 274 9.63 1.20 17.46
C TYR A 274 10.68 1.18 16.35
N SER A 275 11.54 2.19 16.23
CA SER A 275 12.63 2.14 15.26
C SER A 275 13.51 0.90 15.45
N PHE A 276 13.92 0.29 14.33
CA PHE A 276 14.82 -0.86 14.34
C PHE A 276 16.01 -0.65 13.41
N SER A 277 17.09 -1.37 13.69
CA SER A 277 18.31 -1.29 12.88
C SER A 277 18.19 -2.18 11.65
N ARG A 278 17.96 -1.54 10.50
CA ARG A 278 17.85 -2.18 9.19
C ARG A 278 19.17 -2.79 8.70
N PRO A 279 19.11 -3.86 7.91
CA PRO A 279 20.28 -4.41 7.22
C PRO A 279 20.83 -3.43 6.18
N GLN A 280 22.10 -3.57 5.82
CA GLN A 280 22.67 -2.88 4.66
C GLN A 280 22.16 -3.50 3.34
N GLN A 281 22.24 -2.75 2.24
CA GLN A 281 21.65 -3.10 0.95
C GLN A 281 22.14 -4.44 0.35
N ASP A 282 23.29 -4.94 0.80
CA ASP A 282 23.92 -6.19 0.35
C ASP A 282 24.14 -7.18 1.51
N SER A 283 23.34 -7.09 2.57
CA SER A 283 23.48 -7.95 3.75
C SER A 283 23.32 -9.42 3.36
N ASP A 284 24.16 -10.25 3.97
CA ASP A 284 24.07 -11.69 3.81
C ASP A 284 22.87 -12.25 4.61
N GLU A 285 22.65 -13.56 4.46
CA GLU A 285 21.51 -14.22 5.09
C GLU A 285 21.61 -14.25 6.62
N GLU A 286 22.83 -14.32 7.18
CA GLU A 286 23.06 -14.33 8.63
C GLU A 286 22.72 -12.97 9.22
N GLU A 287 23.17 -11.87 8.59
CA GLU A 287 22.84 -10.51 9.00
C GLU A 287 21.33 -10.22 8.95
N LEU A 288 20.62 -10.80 7.96
CA LEU A 288 19.16 -10.69 7.85
C LEU A 288 18.43 -11.46 8.95
N LEU A 289 18.87 -12.69 9.23
CA LEU A 289 18.33 -13.50 10.33
C LEU A 289 18.53 -12.81 11.68
N ASP A 290 19.73 -12.29 11.95
CA ASP A 290 20.03 -11.50 13.15
C ASP A 290 19.15 -10.24 13.24
N CYS A 291 18.84 -9.61 12.11
CA CYS A 291 17.93 -8.47 12.06
C CYS A 291 16.51 -8.87 12.45
N VAL A 292 15.98 -9.93 11.86
CA VAL A 292 14.62 -10.44 12.13
C VAL A 292 14.50 -10.92 13.57
N GLU A 293 15.49 -11.64 14.11
CA GLU A 293 15.48 -12.08 15.51
C GLU A 293 15.46 -10.89 16.48
N ARG A 294 16.36 -9.90 16.28
CA ARG A 294 16.38 -8.68 17.10
C ARG A 294 15.09 -7.88 17.00
N ARG A 295 14.43 -7.88 15.84
CA ARG A 295 13.16 -7.19 15.60
C ARG A 295 12.01 -7.93 16.27
N THR A 296 11.95 -9.25 16.13
CA THR A 296 10.95 -10.11 16.80
C THR A 296 10.96 -9.87 18.31
N HIS A 297 12.12 -9.96 18.95
CA HIS A 297 12.24 -9.70 20.38
C HIS A 297 11.87 -8.26 20.78
N GLN A 298 12.15 -7.28 19.93
CA GLN A 298 11.71 -5.90 20.20
C GLN A 298 10.19 -5.78 20.17
N LEU A 299 9.53 -6.41 19.19
CA LEU A 299 8.07 -6.39 19.08
C LEU A 299 7.41 -7.13 20.24
N GLU A 300 7.92 -8.31 20.62
CA GLU A 300 7.46 -9.07 21.79
C GLU A 300 7.62 -8.26 23.09
N ASP A 301 8.78 -7.63 23.30
CA ASP A 301 9.04 -6.76 24.45
C ASP A 301 8.04 -5.59 24.51
N LEU A 302 7.78 -4.95 23.36
CA LEU A 302 6.85 -3.81 23.26
C LEU A 302 5.41 -4.26 23.51
N GLU A 303 4.96 -5.35 22.88
CA GLU A 303 3.63 -5.92 23.09
C GLU A 303 3.40 -6.23 24.58
N ALA A 304 4.35 -6.93 25.22
CA ALA A 304 4.28 -7.24 26.64
C ALA A 304 4.23 -5.96 27.51
N ALA A 305 5.05 -4.95 27.19
CA ALA A 305 5.04 -3.68 27.92
C ALA A 305 3.71 -2.94 27.80
N PHE A 306 3.12 -2.88 26.60
CA PHE A 306 1.82 -2.23 26.40
C PHE A 306 0.67 -3.03 27.02
N ALA A 307 0.74 -4.37 27.04
CA ALA A 307 -0.20 -5.21 27.79
C ALA A 307 -0.12 -4.95 29.30
N GLU A 308 1.08 -4.77 29.87
CA GLU A 308 1.25 -4.41 31.27
C GLU A 308 0.67 -3.00 31.57
N LEU A 309 0.82 -2.03 30.66
CA LEU A 309 0.25 -0.69 30.81
C LEU A 309 -1.29 -0.66 30.78
N LEU A 310 -1.93 -1.62 30.10
CA LEU A 310 -3.39 -1.78 30.13
C LEU A 310 -3.88 -2.18 31.52
N GLU A 311 -3.11 -2.99 32.25
CA GLU A 311 -3.43 -3.45 33.61
C GLU A 311 -3.06 -2.38 34.66
N ASP A 312 -1.86 -1.80 34.57
CA ASP A 312 -1.36 -0.78 35.50
C ASP A 312 -0.34 0.17 34.83
N ASP A 313 -0.72 1.44 34.69
CA ASP A 313 0.15 2.52 34.18
C ASP A 313 0.70 3.42 35.31
N GLY A 314 0.82 2.87 36.52
CA GLY A 314 1.42 3.49 37.69
C GLY A 314 2.93 3.77 37.53
N GLN A 315 3.43 4.72 38.32
CA GLN A 315 4.82 5.19 38.24
C GLN A 315 5.84 4.05 38.42
N GLU A 316 5.62 3.13 39.35
CA GLU A 316 6.52 2.00 39.63
C GLU A 316 6.59 1.03 38.43
N THR A 317 5.44 0.72 37.82
CA THR A 317 5.37 -0.14 36.63
C THR A 317 6.09 0.50 35.45
N VAL A 318 5.84 1.78 35.18
CA VAL A 318 6.47 2.52 34.09
C VAL A 318 7.99 2.63 34.29
N GLU A 319 8.46 2.91 35.52
CA GLU A 319 9.90 2.96 35.82
C GLU A 319 10.58 1.60 35.69
N ARG A 320 9.90 0.51 36.09
CA ARG A 320 10.40 -0.86 35.90
C ARG A 320 10.53 -1.22 34.42
N LEU A 321 9.52 -0.92 33.61
CA LEU A 321 9.56 -1.16 32.16
C LEU A 321 10.68 -0.34 31.51
N ALA A 322 10.82 0.94 31.88
CA ALA A 322 11.86 1.83 31.37
C ALA A 322 13.28 1.50 31.86
N ALA A 323 13.45 0.54 32.78
CA ALA A 323 14.76 0.02 33.12
C ALA A 323 15.41 -0.74 31.95
N ASN A 324 14.60 -1.25 31.01
CA ASN A 324 15.10 -1.72 29.71
C ASN A 324 15.63 -0.52 28.90
N PRO A 325 16.91 -0.50 28.49
CA PRO A 325 17.47 0.62 27.75
C PRO A 325 16.75 0.97 26.45
N ARG A 326 16.04 0.02 25.83
CA ARG A 326 15.23 0.24 24.61
C ARG A 326 13.90 0.91 24.88
N MET A 327 13.43 0.95 26.14
CA MET A 327 12.14 1.51 26.55
C MET A 327 12.28 2.82 27.34
N LYS A 328 13.44 3.48 27.29
CA LYS A 328 13.69 4.70 28.07
C LYS A 328 12.69 5.83 27.79
N SER A 329 12.24 5.95 26.55
CA SER A 329 11.26 6.96 26.13
C SER A 329 9.84 6.65 26.60
N LEU A 330 9.56 5.43 27.08
CA LEU A 330 8.23 5.01 27.57
C LEU A 330 7.72 5.89 28.71
N VAL A 331 8.59 6.28 29.65
CA VAL A 331 8.22 7.18 30.76
C VAL A 331 7.67 8.51 30.24
N ARG A 332 8.36 9.09 29.25
CA ARG A 332 7.95 10.35 28.63
C ARG A 332 6.66 10.21 27.84
N LEU A 333 6.52 9.10 27.12
CA LEU A 333 5.32 8.80 26.34
C LEU A 333 4.09 8.68 27.25
N VAL A 334 4.16 7.82 28.27
CA VAL A 334 3.07 7.62 29.24
C VAL A 334 2.73 8.94 29.95
N HIS A 335 3.73 9.72 30.36
CA HIS A 335 3.49 11.02 30.97
C HIS A 335 2.75 12.00 30.03
N SER A 336 3.18 12.08 28.76
CA SER A 336 2.51 12.92 27.75
C SER A 336 1.04 12.50 27.56
N LEU A 337 0.79 11.21 27.39
CA LEU A 337 -0.54 10.65 27.19
C LEU A 337 -1.45 10.95 28.38
N LYS A 338 -0.97 10.70 29.61
CA LYS A 338 -1.73 10.92 30.85
C LYS A 338 -2.05 12.38 31.13
N ASN A 339 -1.25 13.31 30.62
CA ASN A 339 -1.55 14.74 30.70
C ASN A 339 -2.74 15.15 29.82
N ARG A 340 -3.05 14.38 28.77
CA ARG A 340 -4.15 14.65 27.84
C ARG A 340 -5.40 13.84 28.17
N THR A 341 -5.25 12.61 28.64
CA THR A 341 -6.35 11.70 28.95
C THR A 341 -6.07 10.91 30.22
N GLN A 342 -7.07 10.75 31.09
CA GLN A 342 -6.91 10.02 32.36
C GLN A 342 -6.65 8.52 32.14
N SER A 343 -7.17 7.96 31.05
CA SER A 343 -7.02 6.56 30.67
C SER A 343 -6.61 6.51 29.19
N PRO A 344 -5.30 6.54 28.89
CA PRO A 344 -4.81 6.34 27.53
C PRO A 344 -5.27 5.00 26.97
N ASP A 345 -5.61 4.98 25.69
CA ASP A 345 -5.89 3.74 24.95
C ASP A 345 -4.54 3.13 24.53
N TYR A 346 -3.94 2.35 25.42
CA TYR A 346 -2.60 1.77 25.20
C TYR A 346 -2.57 0.76 24.06
N GLU A 347 -3.69 0.11 23.76
CA GLU A 347 -3.83 -0.74 22.58
C GLU A 347 -3.68 0.11 21.31
N MET A 348 -4.42 1.21 21.19
CA MET A 348 -4.29 2.12 20.06
C MET A 348 -2.90 2.78 19.98
N VAL A 349 -2.26 3.06 21.11
CA VAL A 349 -0.89 3.60 21.14
C VAL A 349 0.11 2.58 20.61
N HIS A 350 -0.04 1.31 20.99
CA HIS A 350 0.79 0.22 20.48
C HIS A 350 0.62 0.09 18.95
N GLN A 351 -0.62 0.09 18.47
CA GLN A 351 -0.92 0.05 17.03
C GLN A 351 -0.34 1.23 16.27
N ALA A 352 -0.41 2.45 16.82
CA ALA A 352 0.25 3.60 16.21
C ALA A 352 1.78 3.41 16.11
N GLY A 353 2.39 2.87 17.16
CA GLY A 353 3.81 2.59 17.23
C GLY A 353 4.30 1.59 16.17
N LEU A 354 3.55 0.50 15.95
CA LEU A 354 3.83 -0.50 14.92
C LEU A 354 3.94 0.10 13.51
N THR A 355 3.36 1.27 13.30
CA THR A 355 3.33 1.95 12.00
C THR A 355 4.32 3.13 11.87
N CYS A 356 5.19 3.30 12.86
CA CYS A 356 6.16 4.40 12.96
C CYS A 356 7.63 3.93 12.94
N ASP A 357 7.92 2.75 12.40
CA ASP A 357 9.19 2.05 12.61
C ASP A 357 10.27 2.31 11.54
N TYR A 358 10.00 2.03 10.25
CA TYR A 358 10.92 2.31 9.14
C TYR A 358 10.36 3.33 8.13
N SER A 359 9.06 3.29 7.89
CA SER A 359 8.34 4.22 7.01
C SER A 359 7.05 4.63 7.71
N GLU A 360 6.74 5.92 7.70
CA GLU A 360 5.49 6.42 8.26
C GLU A 360 4.32 6.02 7.35
N LEU A 361 3.14 5.72 7.92
CA LEU A 361 1.95 5.52 7.09
C LEU A 361 1.69 6.72 6.17
N PRO A 362 1.30 6.47 4.91
CA PRO A 362 0.92 7.50 3.96
C PRO A 362 -0.08 8.51 4.56
N HIS A 363 0.16 9.79 4.32
CA HIS A 363 -0.76 10.86 4.69
C HIS A 363 -0.72 11.96 3.63
N HIS A 364 -1.81 12.09 2.87
CA HIS A 364 -1.96 13.11 1.85
C HIS A 364 -3.44 13.38 1.57
N ILE A 365 -3.88 14.58 1.93
CA ILE A 365 -5.25 15.03 1.66
C ILE A 365 -5.26 15.78 0.33
N SER A 366 -5.72 15.11 -0.72
CA SER A 366 -5.74 15.67 -2.07
C SER A 366 -6.80 16.76 -2.26
N SER A 367 -6.50 17.72 -3.13
CA SER A 367 -7.51 18.67 -3.61
C SER A 367 -8.45 18.01 -4.63
N GLU A 368 -9.61 18.61 -4.89
CA GLU A 368 -10.53 18.15 -5.93
C GLU A 368 -9.88 18.11 -7.31
N GLU A 369 -9.01 19.08 -7.62
CA GLU A 369 -8.24 19.10 -8.87
C GLU A 369 -7.27 17.93 -8.96
N GLU A 370 -6.52 17.64 -7.90
CA GLU A 370 -5.56 16.53 -7.86
C GLU A 370 -6.28 15.17 -8.00
N ILE A 371 -7.40 14.98 -7.28
CA ILE A 371 -8.23 13.79 -7.43
C ILE A 371 -8.69 13.64 -8.88
N GLN A 372 -9.11 14.73 -9.53
CA GLN A 372 -9.54 14.70 -10.93
C GLN A 372 -8.40 14.38 -11.91
N GLN A 373 -7.17 14.81 -11.61
CA GLN A 373 -5.96 14.50 -12.38
C GLN A 373 -5.57 13.02 -12.22
N LEU A 374 -5.64 12.47 -11.00
CA LEU A 374 -5.41 11.05 -10.73
C LEU A 374 -6.48 10.16 -11.37
N ILE A 375 -7.76 10.53 -11.24
CA ILE A 375 -8.88 9.88 -11.96
C ILE A 375 -8.62 9.88 -13.47
N THR A 376 -8.07 10.96 -14.02
CA THR A 376 -7.69 11.02 -15.44
C THR A 376 -6.52 10.09 -15.76
N ALA A 377 -5.50 10.01 -14.90
CA ALA A 377 -4.38 9.07 -15.08
C ALA A 377 -4.89 7.62 -15.12
N VAL A 378 -5.76 7.26 -14.16
CA VAL A 378 -6.43 5.96 -14.08
C VAL A 378 -7.22 5.66 -15.34
N GLN A 379 -8.00 6.62 -15.83
CA GLN A 379 -8.74 6.48 -17.08
C GLN A 379 -7.81 6.11 -18.25
N LEU A 380 -6.69 6.82 -18.40
CA LEU A 380 -5.80 6.69 -19.55
C LEU A 380 -5.15 5.31 -19.63
N PHE A 381 -4.63 4.77 -18.54
CA PHE A 381 -4.06 3.43 -18.58
C PHE A 381 -5.14 2.34 -18.65
N LEU A 382 -6.30 2.52 -18.01
CA LEU A 382 -7.40 1.55 -18.11
C LEU A 382 -7.97 1.43 -19.53
N GLU A 383 -7.93 2.51 -20.33
CA GLU A 383 -8.32 2.49 -21.75
C GLU A 383 -7.37 1.64 -22.61
N ALA A 384 -6.11 1.49 -22.20
CA ALA A 384 -5.10 0.72 -22.91
C ALA A 384 -5.05 -0.77 -22.48
N LEU A 385 -5.56 -1.10 -21.29
CA LEU A 385 -5.53 -2.47 -20.76
C LEU A 385 -6.67 -3.33 -21.29
N PRO A 386 -6.51 -4.67 -21.28
CA PRO A 386 -7.64 -5.58 -21.47
C PRO A 386 -8.70 -5.36 -20.37
N LYS A 387 -9.93 -5.81 -20.62
CA LYS A 387 -10.99 -5.68 -19.61
C LYS A 387 -10.72 -6.61 -18.42
N PRO A 388 -10.83 -6.13 -17.18
CA PRO A 388 -10.71 -6.99 -16.01
C PRO A 388 -11.85 -8.01 -15.96
N THR A 389 -11.65 -9.09 -15.21
CA THR A 389 -12.69 -10.11 -15.01
C THR A 389 -13.69 -9.70 -13.95
N ILE A 390 -13.21 -9.03 -12.90
CA ILE A 390 -14.00 -8.40 -11.84
C ILE A 390 -13.34 -7.08 -11.45
N VAL A 391 -14.13 -6.15 -10.90
CA VAL A 391 -13.62 -4.95 -10.22
C VAL A 391 -14.04 -5.00 -8.76
N THR A 392 -13.11 -4.68 -7.86
CA THR A 392 -13.36 -4.48 -6.44
C THR A 392 -13.02 -3.04 -6.08
N ILE A 393 -13.82 -2.45 -5.20
CA ILE A 393 -13.63 -1.09 -4.70
C ILE A 393 -13.82 -1.12 -3.19
N SER A 394 -12.79 -0.74 -2.45
CA SER A 394 -12.86 -0.42 -1.03
C SER A 394 -13.10 1.08 -0.88
N ARG A 395 -13.96 1.50 0.05
CA ARG A 395 -14.31 2.92 0.23
C ARG A 395 -14.47 3.29 1.70
N TYR A 396 -14.07 4.50 2.02
CA TYR A 396 -14.44 5.14 3.27
C TYR A 396 -15.69 6.02 3.11
N ILE A 397 -16.60 5.99 4.10
CA ILE A 397 -17.92 6.65 4.04
C ILE A 397 -17.82 8.16 3.71
N SER A 398 -16.76 8.84 4.16
CA SER A 398 -16.57 10.28 3.88
C SER A 398 -16.25 10.60 2.42
N GLN A 399 -15.88 9.59 1.60
CA GLN A 399 -15.49 9.76 0.20
C GLN A 399 -16.61 9.44 -0.81
N SER A 400 -17.87 9.41 -0.37
CA SER A 400 -19.03 8.94 -1.17
C SER A 400 -19.24 9.64 -2.52
N ILE A 401 -18.86 10.93 -2.64
CA ILE A 401 -18.94 11.68 -3.90
C ILE A 401 -17.94 11.10 -4.91
N TRP A 402 -16.70 10.85 -4.48
CA TRP A 402 -15.64 10.32 -5.32
C TRP A 402 -15.91 8.89 -5.77
N THR A 403 -16.51 8.07 -4.91
CA THR A 403 -17.00 6.74 -5.32
C THR A 403 -17.95 6.86 -6.53
N SER A 404 -18.84 7.85 -6.52
CA SER A 404 -19.79 8.05 -7.62
C SER A 404 -19.11 8.51 -8.91
N VAL A 405 -18.13 9.42 -8.81
CA VAL A 405 -17.33 9.89 -9.95
C VAL A 405 -16.52 8.74 -10.56
N LEU A 406 -15.84 7.95 -9.73
CA LEU A 406 -15.10 6.76 -10.16
C LEU A 406 -16.03 5.74 -10.84
N CYS A 407 -17.21 5.48 -10.28
CA CYS A 407 -18.19 4.58 -10.90
C CYS A 407 -18.65 5.07 -12.29
N LEU A 408 -18.77 6.38 -12.50
CA LEU A 408 -19.09 6.95 -13.81
C LEU A 408 -17.95 6.79 -14.80
N LEU A 409 -16.70 7.01 -14.36
CA LEU A 409 -15.51 6.75 -15.17
C LEU A 409 -15.45 5.27 -15.59
N LEU A 410 -15.59 4.35 -14.63
CA LEU A 410 -15.52 2.92 -14.92
C LEU A 410 -16.59 2.52 -15.94
N LYS A 411 -17.80 3.08 -15.85
CA LYS A 411 -18.86 2.87 -16.85
C LYS A 411 -18.44 3.37 -18.24
N SER A 412 -17.84 4.56 -18.33
CA SER A 412 -17.40 5.09 -19.63
C SER A 412 -16.24 4.30 -20.23
N THR A 413 -15.32 3.82 -19.41
CA THR A 413 -14.09 3.16 -19.87
C THR A 413 -14.28 1.66 -20.11
N LEU A 414 -14.93 0.95 -19.18
CA LEU A 414 -15.05 -0.51 -19.22
C LEU A 414 -16.37 -0.99 -19.84
N GLY A 415 -17.35 -0.09 -20.01
CA GLY A 415 -18.62 -0.33 -20.70
C GLY A 415 -19.71 -0.91 -19.81
N SER A 416 -20.20 -2.13 -20.13
CA SER A 416 -21.37 -2.69 -19.45
C SER A 416 -21.02 -3.25 -18.07
N LEU A 417 -21.36 -2.48 -17.03
CA LEU A 417 -21.10 -2.81 -15.63
C LEU A 417 -22.36 -3.19 -14.86
N ILE A 418 -22.19 -3.99 -13.80
CA ILE A 418 -23.19 -4.20 -12.75
C ILE A 418 -22.55 -3.91 -11.38
N PHE A 419 -23.12 -2.95 -10.65
CA PHE A 419 -22.62 -2.51 -9.36
C PHE A 419 -23.33 -3.26 -8.23
N HIS A 420 -22.55 -3.74 -7.28
CA HIS A 420 -23.01 -4.40 -6.07
C HIS A 420 -22.46 -3.64 -4.86
N LEU A 421 -23.34 -2.93 -4.16
CA LEU A 421 -22.98 -2.27 -2.90
C LEU A 421 -23.16 -3.27 -1.76
N CYS A 422 -22.06 -3.60 -1.08
CA CYS A 422 -22.05 -4.51 0.04
C CYS A 422 -21.94 -3.70 1.33
N GLN A 423 -23.04 -3.59 2.06
CA GLN A 423 -23.01 -3.05 3.42
C GLN A 423 -22.44 -4.12 4.35
N GLY A 424 -21.39 -3.80 5.09
CA GLY A 424 -20.92 -4.64 6.20
C GLY A 424 -22.03 -4.80 7.24
N GLU A 425 -22.08 -5.94 7.93
CA GLU A 425 -22.88 -6.05 9.14
C GLU A 425 -22.38 -5.01 10.13
N LEU A 426 -23.27 -4.17 10.67
CA LEU A 426 -22.92 -3.20 11.71
C LEU A 426 -22.51 -3.97 12.98
N SER A 427 -21.22 -4.29 13.11
CA SER A 427 -20.68 -4.69 14.40
C SER A 427 -20.72 -3.48 15.34
N PRO A 428 -21.10 -3.63 16.63
CA PRO A 428 -21.17 -2.51 17.58
C PRO A 428 -19.79 -1.91 17.91
N SER A 429 -18.71 -2.57 17.54
CA SER A 429 -17.33 -2.12 17.69
C SER A 429 -16.84 -1.44 16.42
N ARG A 430 -17.45 -0.31 16.05
CA ARG A 430 -16.76 0.67 15.18
C ARG A 430 -15.73 1.43 16.03
N SER A 431 -14.72 0.73 16.49
CA SER A 431 -13.39 1.32 16.53
C SER A 431 -12.88 1.32 15.08
N MET A 432 -12.08 2.32 14.70
CA MET A 432 -11.45 2.40 13.37
C MET A 432 -10.89 1.03 12.97
N GLY A 433 -10.82 0.71 11.68
CA GLY A 433 -10.10 -0.49 11.21
C GLY A 433 -8.73 -0.51 11.85
N ILE A 434 -8.58 -1.36 12.86
CA ILE A 434 -7.45 -1.46 13.76
C ILE A 434 -6.62 -2.62 13.22
N PHE A 435 -5.34 -2.36 13.02
CA PHE A 435 -4.31 -3.37 12.81
C PHE A 435 -4.45 -4.41 13.93
N PHE A 436 -4.92 -5.62 13.60
CA PHE A 436 -4.85 -6.74 14.52
C PHE A 436 -3.55 -7.49 14.21
N ILE A 437 -2.46 -7.02 14.82
CA ILE A 437 -1.40 -7.95 15.22
C ILE A 437 -1.91 -8.56 16.53
N MET A 438 -2.60 -9.70 16.42
CA MET A 438 -2.85 -10.62 17.55
C MET A 438 -2.00 -11.85 17.37
#